data_AF-A0A7C4SGH7-F1
#
_entry.id   AF-A0A7C4SGH7-F1
#
_cell.length_a   1.000
_cell.length_b   1.000
_cell.length_c   1.000
_cell.angle_alpha   90.00
_cell.angle_beta   90.00
_cell.angle_gamma   90.00
#
_symmetry.space_group_name_H-M   'P 1'
#
loop_
_entity.id
_entity.type
_entity.pdbx_description
1 polymer ?
#
loop_
_entity_poly.entity_id
_entity_poly.type
_entity_poly.pdbx_seq_one_letter_code
_entity_poly.pdbx_strand_id
1 'polypeptide(L)'
;MVWPLLFALIGWPIGMLVNGLANALPRRRVIPLWEEGGFPPSAWIRALRPGASPRRRDLVVELVVPSLWGLAALRYGPSSHAVQVGLYLTVLVLVTVTDLESRRIYDAVMLPAIALAIVLAPLSPWLGGGALGAWITGLGAFLFFLGMVLLT
;
A
#
# COMPACT_ATOMS: atom_id res chain seq x y z
N MET A 1 5.20 22.43 7.86
CA MET A 1 5.08 21.50 6.71
C MET A 1 6.03 20.28 6.77
N VAL A 2 6.76 20.03 7.87
CA VAL A 2 7.76 18.94 7.93
C VAL A 2 7.16 17.56 8.27
N TRP A 3 6.02 17.52 8.94
CA TRP A 3 5.39 16.29 9.44
C TRP A 3 5.06 15.23 8.37
N PRO A 4 4.53 15.58 7.18
CA PRO A 4 4.29 14.60 6.11
C PRO A 4 5.55 13.86 5.69
N LEU A 5 6.68 14.58 5.61
CA LEU A 5 7.97 13.98 5.23
C LEU A 5 8.47 13.02 6.32
N LEU A 6 8.38 13.42 7.59
CA LEU A 6 8.76 12.56 8.72
C LEU A 6 7.92 11.28 8.76
N PHE A 7 6.62 11.38 8.55
CA PHE A 7 5.74 10.21 8.50
C PHE A 7 6.00 9.35 7.27
N ALA A 8 6.31 9.94 6.11
CA ALA A 8 6.72 9.17 4.93
C ALA A 8 8.04 8.41 5.18
N LEU A 9 9.01 9.04 5.85
CA LEU A 9 10.25 8.39 6.25
C LEU A 9 10.02 7.23 7.21
N ILE A 10 9.07 7.35 8.15
CA ILE A 10 8.63 6.24 9.02
C ILE A 10 7.89 5.17 8.22
N GLY A 11 7.09 5.56 7.24
CA GLY A 11 6.36 4.63 6.38
C GLY A 11 7.28 3.79 5.48
N TRP A 12 8.53 4.22 5.25
CA TRP A 12 9.50 3.50 4.41
C TRP A 12 9.95 2.16 4.98
N PRO A 13 10.47 2.05 6.22
CA PRO A 13 10.75 0.75 6.84
C PRO A 13 9.48 -0.09 7.01
N ILE A 14 8.31 0.53 7.20
CA ILE A 14 7.03 -0.19 7.23
C ILE A 14 6.73 -0.80 5.86
N GLY A 15 6.97 -0.09 4.76
CA GLY A 15 6.85 -0.62 3.39
C GLY A 15 7.76 -1.83 3.14
N MET A 16 9.01 -1.78 3.62
CA MET A 16 9.92 -2.93 3.58
C MET A 16 9.34 -4.13 4.35
N LEU A 17 8.80 -3.88 5.54
CA LEU A 17 8.17 -4.92 6.37
C LEU A 17 6.94 -5.52 5.66
N VAL A 18 6.09 -4.70 5.05
CA VAL A 18 4.94 -5.16 4.25
C VAL A 18 5.41 -6.05 3.11
N ASN A 19 6.48 -5.67 2.41
CA ASN A 19 7.06 -6.52 1.37
C ASN A 19 7.55 -7.87 1.89
N GLY A 20 8.27 -7.87 3.02
CA GLY A 20 8.74 -9.08 3.69
C GLY A 20 7.58 -9.98 4.11
N LEU A 21 6.55 -9.39 4.73
CA LEU A 21 5.33 -10.09 5.15
C LEU A 21 4.56 -10.69 3.98
N ALA A 22 4.31 -9.91 2.93
CA ALA A 22 3.59 -10.38 1.74
C ALA A 22 4.30 -11.59 1.08
N ASN A 23 5.64 -11.60 1.08
CA ASN A 23 6.41 -12.73 0.55
C ASN A 23 6.45 -13.94 1.50
N ALA A 24 6.44 -13.70 2.81
CA ALA A 24 6.63 -14.72 3.84
C ALA A 24 5.32 -15.43 4.23
N LEU A 25 4.23 -14.68 4.39
CA LEU A 25 2.95 -15.18 4.92
C LEU A 25 2.34 -16.31 4.07
N PRO A 26 2.19 -16.19 2.74
CA PRO A 26 1.60 -17.27 1.93
C PRO A 26 2.40 -18.56 1.98
N ARG A 27 3.73 -18.45 2.17
CA ARG A 27 4.67 -19.56 2.15
C ARG A 27 5.03 -20.08 3.54
N ARG A 28 4.45 -19.51 4.61
CA ARG A 28 4.77 -19.78 6.02
C ARG A 28 6.27 -19.72 6.31
N ARG A 29 6.96 -18.75 5.70
CA ARG A 29 8.40 -18.54 5.87
C ARG A 29 8.67 -17.51 6.96
N VAL A 30 9.89 -17.53 7.48
CA VAL A 30 10.39 -16.46 8.36
C VAL A 30 10.72 -15.23 7.51
N ILE A 31 10.43 -14.04 8.02
CA ILE A 31 10.74 -12.78 7.36
C ILE A 31 12.24 -12.51 7.51
N PRO A 32 13.01 -12.39 6.42
CA PRO A 32 14.40 -11.94 6.53
C PRO A 32 14.42 -10.45 6.85
N LEU A 33 14.97 -10.09 8.02
CA LEU A 33 15.14 -8.69 8.43
C LEU A 33 16.32 -8.01 7.70
N TRP A 34 17.21 -8.81 7.10
CA TRP A 34 18.40 -8.39 6.38
C TRP A 34 18.63 -9.31 5.18
N GLU A 35 19.25 -8.78 4.13
CA GLU A 35 19.70 -9.59 3.00
C GLU A 35 21.07 -10.22 3.28
N GLU A 36 21.45 -11.25 2.50
CA GLU A 36 22.70 -12.03 2.63
C GLU A 36 24.02 -11.21 2.49
N GLY A 37 23.94 -9.89 2.36
CA GLY A 37 25.07 -8.95 2.36
C GLY A 37 25.03 -7.90 3.48
N GLY A 38 24.15 -8.04 4.49
CA GLY A 38 24.03 -7.07 5.58
C GLY A 38 23.28 -5.79 5.21
N PHE A 39 22.57 -5.79 4.07
CA PHE A 39 21.79 -4.65 3.61
C PHE A 39 20.32 -4.75 4.04
N PRO A 40 19.60 -3.61 4.15
CA PRO A 40 18.17 -3.63 4.40
C PRO A 40 17.45 -4.34 3.25
N PRO A 41 16.32 -5.03 3.51
CA PRO A 41 15.56 -5.77 2.51
C PRO A 41 14.73 -4.86 1.59
N SER A 42 15.26 -3.69 1.22
CA SER A 42 14.58 -2.71 0.37
C SER A 42 14.72 -3.06 -1.11
N ALA A 43 13.59 -3.11 -1.80
CA ALA A 43 13.53 -3.28 -3.24
C ALA A 43 14.23 -2.14 -3.99
N TRP A 44 14.12 -0.91 -3.50
CA TRP A 44 14.81 0.23 -4.11
C TRP A 44 16.32 0.16 -3.95
N ILE A 45 16.82 -0.29 -2.80
CA ILE A 45 18.26 -0.54 -2.61
C ILE A 45 18.73 -1.68 -3.52
N ARG A 46 17.95 -2.77 -3.64
CA ARG A 46 18.23 -3.84 -4.61
C ARG A 46 18.26 -3.32 -6.05
N ALA A 47 17.36 -2.42 -6.43
CA ALA A 47 17.27 -1.88 -7.78
C ALA A 47 18.56 -1.16 -8.25
N LEU A 48 19.32 -0.62 -7.29
CA LEU A 48 20.59 0.06 -7.56
C LEU A 48 21.76 -0.91 -7.76
N ARG A 49 21.58 -2.21 -7.48
CA ARG A 49 22.66 -3.20 -7.60
C ARG A 49 22.72 -3.78 -9.01
N PRO A 50 23.92 -3.89 -9.61
CA PRO A 50 24.10 -4.55 -10.89
C PRO A 50 23.59 -6.00 -10.88
N GLY A 51 22.77 -6.37 -11.86
CA GLY A 51 22.25 -7.74 -12.03
C GLY A 51 21.06 -8.11 -11.14
N ALA A 52 20.62 -7.25 -10.23
CA ALA A 52 19.42 -7.48 -9.44
C ALA A 52 18.15 -7.07 -10.23
N SER A 53 17.12 -7.92 -10.21
CA SER A 53 15.79 -7.58 -10.74
C SER A 53 14.76 -7.60 -9.61
N PRO A 54 14.58 -6.47 -8.88
CA PRO A 54 13.54 -6.40 -7.86
C PRO A 54 12.17 -6.56 -8.53
N ARG A 55 11.25 -7.22 -7.82
CA ARG A 55 9.87 -7.33 -8.30
C ARG A 55 9.26 -5.94 -8.36
N ARG A 56 8.56 -5.62 -9.46
CA ARG A 56 7.88 -4.32 -9.62
C ARG A 56 6.92 -4.04 -8.47
N ARG A 57 6.18 -5.06 -8.02
CA ARG A 57 5.32 -5.03 -6.82
C ARG A 57 6.07 -4.52 -5.59
N ASP A 58 7.28 -5.01 -5.35
CA ASP A 58 8.04 -4.61 -4.16
C ASP A 58 8.38 -3.11 -4.20
N LEU A 59 8.79 -2.60 -5.35
CA LEU A 59 9.07 -1.18 -5.55
C LEU A 59 7.83 -0.31 -5.33
N VAL A 60 6.68 -0.76 -5.86
CA VAL A 60 5.41 -0.04 -5.72
C VAL A 60 4.97 -0.01 -4.26
N VAL A 61 5.03 -1.13 -3.54
CA VAL A 61 4.64 -1.20 -2.12
C VAL A 61 5.53 -0.30 -1.26
N GLU A 62 6.85 -0.34 -1.49
CA GLU A 62 7.80 0.52 -0.79
C GLU A 62 7.63 2.01 -1.10
N LEU A 63 6.93 2.37 -2.18
CA LEU A 63 6.57 3.77 -2.47
C LEU A 63 5.20 4.16 -1.91
N VAL A 64 4.21 3.27 -2.03
CA VAL A 64 2.81 3.51 -1.66
C VAL A 64 2.66 3.64 -0.15
N VAL A 65 3.26 2.74 0.64
CA VAL A 65 3.12 2.78 2.10
C VAL A 65 3.64 4.11 2.68
N PRO A 66 4.87 4.58 2.38
CA PRO A 66 5.33 5.92 2.75
C PRO A 66 4.40 7.05 2.35
N SER A 67 3.90 6.99 1.12
CA SER A 67 3.04 8.02 0.57
C SER A 67 1.72 8.11 1.35
N LEU A 68 1.12 6.97 1.70
CA LEU A 68 -0.08 6.90 2.53
C LEU A 68 0.16 7.42 3.95
N TRP A 69 1.32 7.13 4.55
CA TRP A 69 1.71 7.70 5.85
C TRP A 69 1.90 9.22 5.79
N GLY A 70 2.57 9.72 4.75
CA GLY A 70 2.73 11.16 4.52
C GLY A 70 1.39 11.87 4.30
N LEU A 71 0.48 11.26 3.54
CA LEU A 71 -0.88 11.78 3.32
C LEU A 71 -1.72 11.77 4.60
N ALA A 72 -1.61 10.73 5.42
CA ALA A 72 -2.28 10.69 6.73
C ALA A 72 -1.82 11.84 7.63
N ALA A 73 -0.52 12.09 7.70
CA ALA A 73 0.04 13.22 8.45
C ALA A 73 -0.28 14.58 7.83
N LEU A 74 -0.38 14.68 6.50
CA LEU A 74 -0.82 15.91 5.83
C LEU A 74 -2.27 16.26 6.21
N ARG A 75 -3.13 15.25 6.34
CA ARG A 75 -4.55 15.43 6.66
C ARG A 75 -4.80 15.67 8.14
N TYR A 76 -4.15 14.90 9.02
CA TYR A 76 -4.46 14.87 10.45
C TYR A 76 -3.39 15.52 11.34
N GLY A 77 -2.31 16.06 10.73
CA GLY A 77 -1.17 16.60 11.47
C GLY A 77 -0.39 15.54 12.25
N PRO A 78 0.56 15.94 13.12
CA PRO A 78 1.28 15.04 14.01
C PRO A 78 0.38 14.62 15.18
N SER A 79 -0.61 13.77 14.91
CA SER A 79 -1.60 13.30 15.88
C SER A 79 -1.60 11.78 16.01
N SER A 80 -2.12 11.26 17.12
CA SER A 80 -2.39 9.83 17.29
C SER A 80 -3.33 9.29 16.22
N HIS A 81 -4.25 10.12 15.74
CA HIS A 81 -5.17 9.78 14.65
C HIS A 81 -4.43 9.52 13.33
N ALA A 82 -3.41 10.32 12.99
CA ALA A 82 -2.58 10.09 11.81
C ALA A 82 -1.86 8.72 11.86
N VAL A 83 -1.37 8.34 13.04
CA VAL A 83 -0.71 7.04 13.27
C VAL A 83 -1.72 5.89 13.11
N GLN A 84 -2.90 6.00 13.72
CA GLN A 84 -3.96 4.99 13.61
C GLN A 84 -4.38 4.78 12.14
N VAL A 85 -4.57 5.87 11.40
CA VAL A 85 -4.91 5.82 9.97
C VAL A 85 -3.76 5.23 9.16
N GLY A 86 -2.50 5.63 9.43
CA GLY A 86 -1.33 5.06 8.75
C GLY A 86 -1.19 3.55 8.98
N LEU A 87 -1.41 3.07 10.20
CA LEU A 87 -1.41 1.65 10.53
C LEU A 87 -2.55 0.91 9.83
N TYR A 88 -3.77 1.46 9.86
CA TYR A 88 -4.92 0.90 9.14
C TYR A 88 -4.62 0.74 7.65
N LEU A 89 -4.10 1.80 7.01
CA LEU A 89 -3.73 1.79 5.59
C LEU A 89 -2.60 0.79 5.30
N THR A 90 -1.65 0.61 6.24
CA THR A 90 -0.58 -0.39 6.12
C THR A 90 -1.15 -1.81 6.08
N VAL A 91 -2.06 -2.13 7.01
CA VAL A 91 -2.73 -3.44 7.03
C VAL A 91 -3.54 -3.64 5.75
N LEU A 92 -4.25 -2.61 5.30
CA LEU A 92 -5.01 -2.66 4.05
C LEU A 92 -4.11 -2.97 2.84
N VAL A 93 -2.95 -2.32 2.72
CA VAL A 93 -1.97 -2.60 1.67
C VAL A 93 -1.42 -4.03 1.80
N LEU A 94 -1.08 -4.48 3.00
CA LEU A 94 -0.56 -5.84 3.21
C LEU A 94 -1.59 -6.90 2.77
N VAL A 95 -2.84 -6.77 3.21
CA VAL A 95 -3.92 -7.69 2.83
C VAL A 95 -4.15 -7.66 1.33
N THR A 96 -4.21 -6.46 0.75
CA THR A 96 -4.35 -6.24 -0.70
C THR A 96 -3.28 -6.98 -1.49
N VAL A 97 -2.01 -6.75 -1.16
CA VAL A 97 -0.87 -7.32 -1.90
C VAL A 97 -0.82 -8.83 -1.72
N THR A 98 -1.10 -9.32 -0.51
CA THR A 98 -1.11 -10.75 -0.22
C THR A 98 -2.24 -11.46 -0.98
N ASP A 99 -3.42 -10.84 -1.07
CA ASP A 99 -4.56 -11.41 -1.78
C ASP A 99 -4.36 -11.38 -3.30
N LEU A 100 -3.82 -10.27 -3.84
CA LEU A 100 -3.41 -10.14 -5.24
C LEU A 100 -2.45 -11.25 -5.67
N GLU A 101 -1.39 -11.49 -4.88
CA GLU A 101 -0.40 -12.53 -5.21
C GLU A 101 -0.96 -13.95 -5.05
N SER A 102 -1.86 -14.15 -4.10
CA SER A 102 -2.42 -15.48 -3.82
C SER A 102 -3.58 -15.86 -4.75
N ARG A 103 -4.15 -14.88 -5.50
CA ARG A 103 -5.31 -15.01 -6.41
C ARG A 103 -6.49 -15.81 -5.83
N ARG A 104 -6.64 -15.85 -4.50
CA ARG A 104 -7.61 -16.75 -3.85
C ARG A 104 -9.00 -16.14 -3.72
N ILE A 105 -9.10 -14.81 -3.67
CA ILE A 105 -10.37 -14.08 -3.45
C ILE A 105 -10.60 -12.99 -4.53
N TYR A 106 -9.53 -12.55 -5.20
CA TYR A 106 -9.48 -11.30 -5.97
C TYR A 106 -10.52 -11.20 -7.12
N ASP A 107 -10.71 -12.27 -7.89
CA ASP A 107 -11.54 -12.18 -9.11
C ASP A 107 -13.05 -12.21 -8.84
N ALA A 108 -13.51 -12.85 -7.76
CA ALA A 108 -14.94 -13.11 -7.55
C ALA A 108 -15.64 -12.06 -6.67
N VAL A 109 -14.91 -11.39 -5.76
CA VAL A 109 -15.53 -10.53 -4.72
C VAL A 109 -14.96 -9.12 -4.71
N MET A 110 -13.65 -8.96 -4.89
CA MET A 110 -12.99 -7.66 -4.73
C MET A 110 -13.30 -6.70 -5.90
N LEU A 111 -13.19 -7.16 -7.15
CA LEU A 111 -13.52 -6.36 -8.33
C LEU A 111 -15.00 -5.90 -8.32
N PRO A 112 -15.99 -6.77 -8.03
CA PRO A 112 -17.38 -6.34 -7.85
C PRO A 112 -17.56 -5.34 -6.71
N ALA A 113 -16.89 -5.54 -5.57
CA ALA A 113 -17.00 -4.63 -4.43
C ALA A 113 -16.41 -3.25 -4.72
N ILE A 114 -15.28 -3.17 -5.42
CA ILE A 114 -14.68 -1.90 -5.85
C ILE A 114 -15.56 -1.21 -6.89
N ALA A 115 -16.08 -1.95 -7.88
CA ALA A 115 -17.02 -1.40 -8.87
C ALA A 115 -18.30 -0.87 -8.19
N LEU A 116 -18.85 -1.63 -7.24
CA LEU A 116 -20.01 -1.22 -6.45
C LEU A 116 -19.69 0.02 -5.60
N ALA A 117 -18.51 0.07 -4.97
CA ALA A 117 -18.07 1.24 -4.21
C ALA A 117 -17.94 2.49 -5.09
N ILE A 118 -17.47 2.38 -6.34
CA ILE A 118 -17.44 3.51 -7.29
C ILE A 118 -18.86 4.01 -7.61
N VAL A 119 -19.80 3.09 -7.86
CA VAL A 119 -21.20 3.44 -8.17
C VAL A 119 -21.89 4.08 -6.96
N LEU A 120 -21.60 3.61 -5.74
CA LEU A 120 -22.26 4.05 -4.50
C LEU A 120 -21.57 5.24 -3.82
N ALA A 121 -20.29 5.48 -4.09
CA ALA A 121 -19.51 6.63 -3.60
C ALA A 121 -20.24 8.00 -3.72
N PRO A 122 -20.98 8.32 -4.79
CA PRO A 122 -21.63 9.62 -4.97
C PRO A 122 -22.83 9.81 -4.05
N LEU A 123 -23.40 8.70 -3.59
CA LEU A 123 -24.56 8.65 -2.72
C LEU A 123 -24.15 8.68 -1.24
N SER A 124 -22.86 8.60 -0.92
CA SER A 124 -22.38 8.54 0.46
C SER A 124 -22.30 9.93 1.10
N PRO A 125 -23.12 10.21 2.12
CA PRO A 125 -23.13 11.51 2.80
C PRO A 125 -21.90 11.74 3.71
N TRP A 126 -21.07 10.72 3.91
CA TRP A 126 -19.92 10.75 4.83
C TRP A 126 -18.61 11.20 4.16
N LEU A 127 -18.58 11.30 2.83
CA LEU A 127 -17.39 11.72 2.08
C LEU A 127 -17.36 13.25 2.01
N GLY A 128 -16.64 13.88 2.94
CA GLY A 128 -16.52 15.33 3.10
C GLY A 128 -15.93 16.12 1.92
N GLY A 129 -15.67 15.49 0.77
CA GLY A 129 -15.28 16.13 -0.49
C GLY A 129 -16.40 16.28 -1.52
N GLY A 130 -17.66 15.94 -1.16
CA GLY A 130 -18.78 15.89 -2.08
C GLY A 130 -18.70 14.72 -3.07
N ALA A 131 -19.76 14.52 -3.85
CA ALA A 131 -19.89 13.38 -4.78
C ALA A 131 -18.72 13.24 -5.78
N LEU A 132 -18.10 14.36 -6.17
CA LEU A 132 -17.00 14.40 -7.13
C LEU A 132 -15.67 13.95 -6.49
N GLY A 133 -15.37 14.37 -5.26
CA GLY A 133 -14.20 13.89 -4.51
C GLY A 133 -14.31 12.40 -4.18
N ALA A 134 -15.52 11.93 -3.88
CA ALA A 134 -15.82 10.51 -3.68
C ALA A 134 -15.54 9.68 -4.95
N TRP A 135 -16.00 10.15 -6.11
CA TRP A 135 -15.73 9.53 -7.42
C TRP A 135 -14.24 9.45 -7.74
N ILE A 136 -13.51 10.56 -7.61
CA ILE A 136 -12.06 10.59 -7.92
C ILE A 136 -11.30 9.62 -7.03
N THR A 137 -11.65 9.56 -5.73
CA THR A 137 -11.00 8.65 -4.79
C THR A 137 -11.31 7.19 -5.11
N GLY A 138 -12.56 6.86 -5.43
CA GLY A 138 -12.98 5.52 -5.83
C GLY A 138 -12.35 5.06 -7.16
N LEU A 139 -12.33 5.94 -8.15
CA LEU A 139 -11.68 5.67 -9.44
C LEU A 139 -10.16 5.51 -9.29
N GLY A 140 -9.53 6.36 -8.49
CA GLY A 140 -8.10 6.27 -8.19
C GLY A 140 -7.74 4.95 -7.51
N ALA A 141 -8.54 4.53 -6.52
CA ALA A 141 -8.39 3.22 -5.89
C ALA A 141 -8.56 2.10 -6.92
N PHE A 142 -9.61 2.12 -7.74
CA PHE A 142 -9.84 1.11 -8.79
C PHE A 142 -8.67 0.99 -9.76
N LEU A 143 -8.19 2.12 -10.31
CA LEU A 143 -7.05 2.12 -11.23
C LEU A 143 -5.77 1.61 -10.56
N PHE A 144 -5.56 1.94 -9.28
CA PHE A 144 -4.45 1.42 -8.50
C PHE A 144 -4.52 -0.10 -8.37
N PHE A 145 -5.66 -0.63 -7.92
CA PHE A 145 -5.89 -2.07 -7.75
C PHE A 145 -5.82 -2.83 -9.09
N LEU A 146 -6.38 -2.28 -10.16
CA LEU A 146 -6.30 -2.85 -11.51
C LEU A 146 -4.85 -2.86 -12.02
N GLY A 147 -4.12 -1.76 -11.85
CA GLY A 147 -2.71 -1.67 -12.21
C GLY A 147 -1.87 -2.70 -11.45
N MET A 148 -2.14 -2.90 -10.17
CA MET A 148 -1.45 -3.92 -9.37
C MET A 148 -1.69 -5.35 -9.91
N VAL A 149 -2.92 -5.71 -10.31
CA VAL A 149 -3.21 -7.01 -10.97
C VAL A 149 -2.40 -7.17 -12.25
N LEU A 150 -2.33 -6.13 -13.07
CA LEU A 150 -1.60 -6.19 -14.35
C LEU A 150 -0.08 -6.28 -14.17
N LEU A 151 0.43 -5.92 -12.99
CA LEU A 151 1.86 -5.91 -12.66
C LEU A 151 2.34 -7.16 -11.90
N THR A 152 1.43 -8.03 -11.47
CA THR A 152 1.72 -9.35 -10.86
C THR A 152 1.76 -10.46 -11.89
#